data_AF-A0A1X7SIB0-F1
#
_entry.id   AF-A0A1X7SIB0-F1
#
_cell.length_a   1.000
_cell.length_b   1.000
_cell.length_c   1.000
_cell.angle_alpha   90.00
_cell.angle_beta   90.00
_cell.angle_gamma   90.00
#
_symmetry.space_group_name_H-M   'P 1'
#
loop_
_entity.id
_entity.type
_entity.pdbx_description
1 polymer ?
#
loop_
_entity_poly.entity_id
_entity_poly.type
_entity_poly.pdbx_seq_one_letter_code
_entity_poly.pdbx_strand_id
1 'polypeptide(L)'
;PSDSAPAAKKRRECGTYTAYRRKDSASIGKYALESGNEKARLHFLSTFPNLRESTIRNFTKAYESQLSVERKKVNPKPVTELTTKPKGRPPVPLDLDEKLTIFLRAI
;
A
#
# COMPACT_ATOMS: atom_id res chain seq x y z
N PRO A 1 -42.89 28.20 16.06
CA PRO A 1 -41.99 27.57 15.06
C PRO A 1 -40.55 27.56 15.60
N SER A 2 -40.14 26.42 16.16
CA SER A 2 -38.82 26.22 16.76
C SER A 2 -37.85 25.70 15.69
N ASP A 3 -37.01 26.60 15.15
CA ASP A 3 -35.94 26.21 14.24
C ASP A 3 -34.79 25.59 15.04
N SER A 4 -34.70 24.27 15.05
CA SER A 4 -33.54 23.53 15.57
C SER A 4 -32.51 23.34 14.47
N ALA A 5 -31.32 23.92 14.62
CA ALA A 5 -30.20 23.75 13.71
C ALA A 5 -29.64 22.30 13.76
N PRO A 6 -29.20 21.72 12.63
CA PRO A 6 -28.65 20.37 12.61
C PRO A 6 -27.28 20.32 13.30
N ALA A 7 -27.14 19.42 14.28
CA ALA A 7 -25.90 19.18 15.00
C ALA A 7 -24.75 18.78 14.04
N ALA A 8 -23.67 19.56 14.04
CA ALA A 8 -22.47 19.28 13.27
C ALA A 8 -21.85 17.94 13.70
N LYS A 9 -21.89 16.93 12.82
CA LYS A 9 -21.20 15.65 13.03
C LYS A 9 -19.69 15.92 13.11
N LYS A 10 -19.08 15.75 14.29
CA LYS A 10 -17.62 15.77 14.47
C LYS A 10 -16.97 14.85 13.43
N ARG A 11 -16.16 15.40 12.53
CA ARG A 11 -15.37 14.62 11.58
C ARG A 11 -14.45 13.72 12.41
N ARG A 12 -14.53 12.40 12.21
CA ARG A 12 -13.64 11.46 12.87
C ARG A 12 -12.21 11.80 12.45
N GLU A 13 -11.34 12.10 13.42
CA GLU A 13 -9.91 12.25 13.14
C GLU A 13 -9.42 10.95 12.51
N CYS A 14 -8.86 11.07 11.30
CA CYS A 14 -8.28 9.93 10.62
C CYS A 14 -7.04 9.50 11.42
N GLY A 15 -7.00 8.24 11.84
CA GLY A 15 -5.88 7.73 12.64
C GLY A 15 -4.53 7.89 11.92
N THR A 16 -3.45 7.96 12.70
CA THR A 16 -2.08 8.07 12.18
C THR A 16 -1.74 6.91 11.25
N TYR A 17 -1.34 7.20 10.01
CA TYR A 17 -0.97 6.19 9.03
C TYR A 17 0.46 5.70 9.26
N THR A 18 0.63 4.44 9.66
CA THR A 18 1.97 3.83 9.78
C THR A 18 2.48 3.46 8.39
N ALA A 19 3.53 4.15 7.93
CA ALA A 19 4.24 3.78 6.71
C ALA A 19 5.24 2.65 7.02
N TYR A 20 5.12 1.53 6.31
CA TYR A 20 6.05 0.40 6.41
C TYR A 20 7.08 0.47 5.28
N ARG A 21 8.34 0.13 5.56
CA ARG A 21 9.35 0.02 4.49
C ARG A 21 9.02 -1.19 3.61
N ARG A 22 9.35 -1.10 2.32
CA ARG A 22 9.08 -2.15 1.33
C ARG A 22 9.69 -3.51 1.70
N LYS A 23 10.89 -3.48 2.29
CA LYS A 23 11.61 -4.67 2.81
C LYS A 23 10.85 -5.33 3.95
N ASP A 24 10.37 -4.53 4.90
CA ASP A 24 9.65 -5.02 6.07
C ASP A 24 8.31 -5.65 5.65
N SER A 25 7.58 -5.00 4.75
CA SER A 25 6.35 -5.56 4.20
C SER A 25 6.58 -6.87 3.46
N ALA A 26 7.69 -7.02 2.73
CA ALA A 26 8.05 -8.28 2.08
C ALA A 26 8.40 -9.38 3.10
N SER A 27 9.16 -9.04 4.15
CA SER A 27 9.51 -9.98 5.23
C SER A 27 8.28 -10.47 5.98
N ILE A 28 7.36 -9.56 6.34
CA ILE A 28 6.09 -9.89 7.00
C ILE A 28 5.24 -10.78 6.09
N GLY A 29 5.08 -10.40 4.82
CA GLY A 29 4.29 -11.16 3.85
C GLY A 29 4.83 -12.57 3.61
N LYS A 30 6.16 -12.71 3.49
CA LYS A 30 6.83 -14.01 3.36
C LYS A 30 6.56 -14.90 4.57
N TYR A 31 6.81 -14.39 5.78
CA TYR A 31 6.62 -15.17 7.00
C TYR A 31 5.15 -15.55 7.23
N ALA A 32 4.22 -14.63 6.92
CA ALA A 32 2.79 -14.88 7.04
C ALA A 32 2.31 -15.94 6.04
N LEU A 33 2.88 -15.98 4.83
CA LEU A 33 2.59 -17.02 3.84
C LEU A 33 3.05 -18.41 4.33
N GLU A 34 4.19 -18.48 5.00
CA GLU A 34 4.79 -19.74 5.48
C GLU A 34 4.18 -20.24 6.79
N SER A 35 3.91 -19.33 7.75
CA SER A 35 3.55 -19.66 9.13
C SER A 35 2.10 -19.28 9.50
N GLY A 36 1.41 -18.54 8.65
CA GLY A 36 0.08 -17.99 8.92
C GLY A 36 0.11 -16.60 9.56
N ASN A 37 -0.99 -15.85 9.39
CA ASN A 37 -1.09 -14.44 9.78
C ASN A 37 -0.93 -14.21 11.29
N GLU A 38 -1.50 -15.08 12.14
CA GLU A 38 -1.46 -14.89 13.59
C GLU A 38 -0.05 -15.07 14.15
N LYS A 39 0.68 -16.10 13.68
CA LYS A 39 2.09 -16.29 14.04
C LYS A 39 2.95 -15.14 13.56
N ALA A 40 2.70 -14.64 12.34
CA ALA A 40 3.38 -13.46 11.82
C ALA A 40 3.12 -12.23 12.70
N ARG A 41 1.87 -12.04 13.15
CA ARG A 41 1.52 -10.93 14.05
C ARG A 41 2.34 -10.98 15.33
N LEU A 42 2.38 -12.13 15.99
CA LEU A 42 3.14 -12.32 17.24
C LEU A 42 4.65 -12.13 17.03
N HIS A 43 5.19 -12.69 15.94
CA HIS A 43 6.61 -12.58 15.60
C HIS A 43 7.05 -11.12 15.38
N PHE A 44 6.22 -10.33 14.70
CA PHE A 44 6.54 -8.95 14.33
C PHE A 44 5.99 -7.90 15.30
N LEU A 45 5.30 -8.30 16.37
CA LEU A 45 4.68 -7.38 17.32
C LEU A 45 5.71 -6.51 18.06
N SER A 46 6.90 -7.07 18.35
CA SER A 46 8.00 -6.35 18.99
C SER A 46 8.56 -5.22 18.12
N THR A 47 8.71 -5.48 16.82
CA THR A 47 9.21 -4.50 15.83
C THR A 47 8.11 -3.52 15.40
N PHE A 48 6.88 -3.99 15.27
CA PHE A 48 5.73 -3.24 14.79
C PHE A 48 4.54 -3.37 15.76
N PRO A 49 4.51 -2.60 16.87
CA PRO A 49 3.48 -2.72 17.91
C PRO A 49 2.04 -2.47 17.40
N ASN A 50 1.92 -1.66 16.35
CA ASN A 50 0.65 -1.30 15.73
C ASN A 50 0.29 -2.17 14.52
N LEU A 51 0.95 -3.32 14.34
CA LEU A 51 0.71 -4.22 13.22
C LEU A 51 -0.63 -4.94 13.37
N ARG A 52 -1.57 -4.61 12.49
CA ARG A 52 -2.90 -5.23 12.44
C ARG A 52 -2.91 -6.43 11.52
N GLU A 53 -3.74 -7.43 11.83
CA GLU A 53 -3.94 -8.60 10.97
C GLU A 53 -4.34 -8.19 9.54
N SER A 54 -5.18 -7.17 9.38
CA SER A 54 -5.58 -6.68 8.05
C SER A 54 -4.41 -6.15 7.22
N THR A 55 -3.42 -5.55 7.87
CA THR A 55 -2.17 -5.11 7.25
C THR A 55 -1.34 -6.31 6.82
N ILE A 56 -1.20 -7.32 7.69
CA ILE A 56 -0.48 -8.57 7.38
C ILE A 56 -1.11 -9.25 6.16
N ARG A 57 -2.43 -9.44 6.16
CA ARG A 57 -3.15 -10.02 5.02
C ARG A 57 -2.91 -9.27 3.72
N ASN A 58 -2.86 -7.93 3.76
CA ASN A 58 -2.55 -7.13 2.58
C ASN A 58 -1.11 -7.36 2.09
N PHE A 59 -0.14 -7.47 3.01
CA PHE A 59 1.25 -7.79 2.67
C PHE A 59 1.40 -9.20 2.11
N THR A 60 0.72 -10.19 2.68
CA THR A 60 0.70 -11.58 2.18
C THR A 60 0.17 -11.61 0.74
N LYS A 61 -0.98 -11.00 0.47
CA LYS A 61 -1.54 -10.93 -0.90
C LYS A 61 -0.60 -10.24 -1.89
N ALA A 62 0.01 -9.13 -1.49
CA ALA A 62 0.98 -8.42 -2.34
C ALA A 62 2.22 -9.28 -2.63
N TYR A 63 2.73 -9.98 -1.61
CA TYR A 63 3.85 -10.90 -1.75
C TYR A 63 3.51 -12.09 -2.66
N GLU A 64 2.37 -12.75 -2.47
CA GLU A 64 1.90 -13.84 -3.34
C GLU A 64 1.75 -13.40 -4.80
N SER A 65 1.18 -12.22 -5.03
CA SER A 65 1.01 -11.66 -6.36
C SER A 65 2.37 -11.43 -7.04
N GLN A 66 3.31 -10.81 -6.34
CA GLN A 66 4.65 -10.56 -6.88
C GLN A 66 5.43 -11.86 -7.09
N LEU A 67 5.33 -12.82 -6.17
CA LEU A 67 5.92 -14.14 -6.28
C LEU A 67 5.38 -14.91 -7.49
N SER A 68 4.09 -14.81 -7.75
CA SER A 68 3.44 -15.44 -8.92
C SER A 68 3.94 -14.85 -10.23
N VAL A 69 4.25 -13.55 -10.27
CA VAL A 69 4.86 -12.89 -11.43
C VAL A 69 6.32 -13.32 -11.60
N GLU A 70 7.10 -13.35 -10.52
CA GLU A 70 8.51 -13.77 -10.58
C GLU A 70 8.67 -15.22 -11.03
N ARG A 71 7.78 -16.13 -10.57
CA ARG A 71 7.78 -17.55 -10.97
C ARG A 71 7.54 -17.76 -12.47
N LYS A 72 6.94 -16.81 -13.17
CA LYS A 72 6.70 -16.89 -14.63
C LYS A 72 7.89 -16.42 -15.46
N LYS A 73 8.93 -15.85 -14.85
CA LYS A 73 10.12 -15.38 -15.56
C LYS A 73 11.09 -16.53 -15.81
N VAL A 74 11.89 -16.40 -16.88
CA VAL A 74 12.95 -17.36 -17.23
C VAL A 74 13.98 -17.51 -16.11
N ASN A 75 14.29 -16.41 -15.41
CA ASN A 75 15.19 -16.39 -14.26
C ASN A 75 14.46 -15.81 -13.03
N PRO A 76 13.79 -16.65 -12.23
CA PRO A 76 13.04 -16.18 -11.07
C PRO A 76 13.97 -15.60 -10.02
N LYS A 77 13.64 -14.39 -9.52
CA LYS A 77 14.38 -13.73 -8.44
C LYS A 77 13.62 -13.81 -7.12
N PRO A 78 14.31 -13.83 -5.97
CA PRO A 78 13.65 -13.76 -4.67
C PRO A 78 12.95 -12.41 -4.49
N VAL A 79 11.72 -12.45 -3.97
CA VAL A 79 10.96 -11.23 -3.64
C VAL A 79 11.49 -10.68 -2.31
N THR A 80 12.38 -9.70 -2.37
CA THR A 80 12.98 -9.05 -1.19
C THR A 80 12.30 -7.73 -0.81
N GLU A 81 11.59 -7.12 -1.76
CA GLU A 81 10.90 -5.85 -1.58
C GLU A 81 9.54 -5.86 -2.28
N LEU A 82 8.52 -5.36 -1.58
CA LEU A 82 7.20 -5.17 -2.18
C LEU A 82 7.14 -3.85 -2.95
N THR A 83 6.67 -3.92 -4.18
CA THR A 83 6.42 -2.71 -4.98
C THR A 83 5.15 -2.03 -4.51
N THR A 84 5.20 -0.70 -4.33
CA THR A 84 4.03 0.11 -4.02
C THR A 84 3.50 0.72 -5.31
N LYS A 85 2.26 0.40 -5.70
CA LYS A 85 1.59 1.12 -6.78
C LYS A 85 1.26 2.54 -6.32
N PRO A 86 1.38 3.55 -7.20
CA PRO A 86 0.90 4.89 -6.89
C PRO A 86 -0.59 4.82 -6.56
N LYS A 87 -0.97 5.45 -5.44
CA LYS A 87 -2.36 5.50 -4.98
C LYS A 87 -3.04 6.73 -5.57
N GLY A 88 -4.35 6.61 -5.81
CA GLY A 88 -5.18 7.69 -6.31
C GLY A 88 -5.50 7.59 -7.79
N ARG A 89 -6.28 8.54 -8.29
CA ARG A 89 -6.58 8.67 -9.71
C ARG A 89 -5.31 9.12 -10.44
N PRO A 90 -4.92 8.50 -11.55
CA PRO A 90 -3.84 9.03 -12.36
C PRO A 90 -4.20 10.48 -12.78
N PRO A 91 -3.23 11.41 -12.76
CA PRO A 91 -3.47 12.76 -13.27
C PRO A 91 -3.87 12.66 -14.73
N VAL A 92 -4.90 13.41 -15.11
CA VAL A 92 -5.34 13.53 -16.50
C VAL A 92 -4.66 14.79 -17.05
N PRO A 93 -3.83 14.70 -18.11
CA PRO A 93 -3.26 15.86 -18.74
C PRO A 93 -4.38 16.80 -19.20
N LEU A 94 -4.25 18.08 -18.90
CA LEU A 94 -5.11 19.11 -19.46
C LEU A 94 -4.50 19.62 -20.77
N ASP A 95 -5.28 20.35 -21.58
CA ASP A 95 -4.82 20.94 -22.85
C ASP A 95 -3.50 21.73 -22.72
N LEU A 96 -3.27 22.38 -21.57
CA LEU A 96 -2.04 23.11 -21.31
C LEU A 96 -0.84 22.16 -21.14
N ASP A 97 -1.03 21.03 -20.47
CA ASP A 97 0.02 20.01 -20.28
C ASP A 97 0.41 19.41 -21.63
N GLU A 98 -0.55 19.20 -22.53
CA GLU A 98 -0.30 18.72 -23.89
C GLU A 98 0.52 19.73 -24.70
N LYS A 99 0.12 21.02 -24.67
CA LYS A 99 0.85 22.11 -25.35
C LYS A 99 2.28 22.25 -24.82
N LEU A 100 2.47 22.20 -23.51
CA LEU A 100 3.79 22.20 -22.88
C LEU A 100 4.63 21.00 -23.31
N THR A 101 4.02 19.80 -23.36
CA THR A 101 4.72 18.58 -23.79
C THR A 101 5.19 18.68 -25.24
N ILE A 102 4.38 19.26 -26.13
CA ILE A 102 4.76 19.50 -27.53
C ILE A 102 5.93 20.49 -27.61
N PHE A 103 5.83 21.62 -26.89
CA PHE A 103 6.89 22.64 -26.87
C PHE A 103 8.22 22.08 -26.35
N LEU A 104 8.19 21.33 -25.24
CA LEU A 104 9.40 20.73 -24.65
C LEU A 104 10.04 19.65 -25.52
N ARG A 105 9.29 19.01 -26.43
CA ARG A 105 9.83 18.03 -27.39
C ARG A 105 10.41 18.67 -28.65
N ALA A 106 10.11 19.94 -28.90
CA ALA A 106 10.55 20.67 -30.07
C ALA A 106 11.86 21.46 -29.85
N ILE A 107 12.41 21.41 -28.63
CA ILE A 107 13.72 21.95 -28.23
C ILE A 107 14.70 20.78 -28.14
#